data_AF-A0A7W9Y383-F1
#
_entry.id   AF-A0A7W9Y383-F1
#
_cell.length_a   1.000
_cell.length_b   1.000
_cell.length_c   1.000
_cell.angle_alpha   90.00
_cell.angle_beta   90.00
_cell.angle_gamma   90.00
#
_symmetry.space_group_name_H-M   'P 1'
#
loop_
_entity.id
_entity.type
_entity.pdbx_description
1 polymer ?
#
loop_
_entity_poly.entity_id
_entity_poly.type
_entity_poly.pdbx_seq_one_letter_code
_entity_poly.pdbx_strand_id
1 'polypeptide(L)'
;MKRERIISSDGDLEFSVEIWINDQSRLHDYGIPRSAWFRAIRLMKKYGSEKTLDELDRRALAAFERGNERMSYRLRDLMVAIHAMEEDEVMPNDRVH
;
A
#
# COMPACT_ATOMS: atom_id res chain seq x y z
N MET A 1 -7.71 -16.35 8.20
CA MET A 1 -7.06 -16.62 6.90
C MET A 1 -7.81 -17.76 6.25
N LYS A 2 -8.64 -17.44 5.26
CA LYS A 2 -9.45 -18.40 4.54
C LYS A 2 -8.82 -18.60 3.16
N ARG A 3 -8.65 -19.85 2.75
CA ARG A 3 -8.15 -20.20 1.42
C ARG A 3 -9.30 -20.80 0.63
N GLU A 4 -9.58 -20.22 -0.52
CA GLU A 4 -10.53 -20.77 -1.48
C GLU A 4 -9.78 -21.14 -2.75
N ARG A 5 -9.89 -22.39 -3.18
CA ARG A 5 -9.34 -22.85 -4.44
C ARG A 5 -10.50 -23.11 -5.38
N ILE A 6 -10.54 -22.39 -6.49
CA ILE A 6 -11.49 -22.61 -7.56
C ILE A 6 -10.75 -23.38 -8.65
N ILE A 7 -11.26 -24.56 -8.98
CA ILE A 7 -10.74 -25.37 -10.07
C ILE A 7 -11.80 -25.35 -11.17
N SER A 8 -11.39 -24.99 -12.38
CA SER A 8 -12.25 -24.97 -13.55
C SER A 8 -11.50 -25.58 -14.71
N SER A 9 -12.21 -26.36 -15.53
CA SER A 9 -11.67 -27.04 -16.70
C SER A 9 -12.35 -26.50 -17.95
N ASP A 10 -11.56 -26.19 -18.97
CA ASP A 10 -12.03 -25.89 -20.31
C ASP A 10 -11.33 -26.82 -21.31
N GLY A 11 -12.08 -27.78 -21.85
CA GLY A 11 -11.53 -28.87 -22.67
C GLY A 11 -10.50 -29.71 -21.92
N ASP A 12 -9.30 -29.85 -22.51
CA ASP A 12 -8.18 -30.62 -21.95
C ASP A 12 -7.31 -29.82 -20.95
N LEU A 13 -7.69 -28.57 -20.64
CA LEU A 13 -6.93 -27.70 -19.75
C LEU A 13 -7.64 -27.54 -18.40
N GLU A 14 -6.90 -27.80 -17.32
CA GLU A 14 -7.35 -27.56 -15.94
C GLU A 14 -6.69 -26.28 -15.42
N PHE A 15 -7.52 -25.33 -14.98
CA PHE A 15 -7.10 -24.09 -14.36
C PHE A 15 -7.45 -24.11 -12.87
N SER A 16 -6.46 -23.82 -12.02
CA SER A 16 -6.70 -23.61 -10.59
C SER A 16 -6.37 -22.18 -10.19
N VAL A 17 -7.34 -21.48 -9.62
CA VAL A 17 -7.17 -20.17 -9.01
C VAL A 17 -7.19 -20.34 -7.49
N GLU A 18 -6.11 -19.96 -6.81
CA GLU A 18 -6.06 -19.89 -5.35
C GLU A 18 -6.29 -18.47 -4.87
N ILE A 19 -7.40 -18.26 -4.17
CA ILE A 19 -7.77 -16.99 -3.55
C ILE A 19 -7.42 -17.07 -2.06
N TRP A 20 -6.60 -16.11 -1.61
CA TRP A 20 -6.19 -15.97 -0.21
C TRP A 20 -6.98 -14.82 0.41
N ILE A 21 -8.06 -15.15 1.12
CA ILE A 21 -8.92 -14.15 1.77
C ILE A 21 -8.43 -13.98 3.20
N ASN A 22 -7.96 -12.78 3.51
CA ASN A 22 -7.57 -12.40 4.86
C ASN A 22 -8.68 -11.51 5.42
N ASP A 23 -9.46 -11.98 6.41
CA ASP A 23 -10.61 -11.29 7.03
C ASP A 23 -10.23 -10.04 7.86
N GLN A 24 -9.06 -9.47 7.62
CA GLN A 24 -8.73 -8.13 8.08
C GLN A 24 -9.20 -7.19 6.98
N SER A 25 -10.14 -6.28 7.27
CA SER A 25 -10.45 -5.18 6.37
C SER A 25 -9.15 -4.48 6.00
N ARG A 26 -8.74 -4.63 4.73
CA ARG A 26 -7.50 -4.11 4.16
C ARG A 26 -7.78 -2.83 3.36
N LEU A 27 -8.65 -1.96 3.87
CA LEU A 27 -8.50 -0.56 3.51
C LEU A 27 -7.04 -0.24 3.84
N HIS A 28 -6.24 0.06 2.82
CA HIS A 28 -4.81 0.42 2.93
C HIS A 28 -3.76 -0.69 3.04
N ASP A 29 -4.00 -1.95 2.61
CA ASP A 29 -2.88 -2.90 2.39
C ASP A 29 -2.20 -2.67 1.04
N TYR A 30 -1.48 -1.55 0.92
CA TYR A 30 -0.68 -1.19 -0.26
C TYR A 30 0.58 -2.07 -0.43
N GLY A 31 0.66 -3.23 0.24
CA GLY A 31 1.88 -4.05 0.26
C GLY A 31 3.06 -3.39 0.98
N ILE A 32 2.82 -2.30 1.70
CA ILE A 32 3.85 -1.52 2.38
C ILE A 32 4.21 -2.19 3.72
N PRO A 33 5.51 -2.44 4.01
CA PRO A 33 5.91 -2.93 5.32
C PRO A 33 5.41 -2.01 6.43
N ARG A 34 4.74 -2.58 7.45
CA ARG A 34 4.17 -1.83 8.59
C ARG A 34 5.15 -0.86 9.26
N SER A 35 6.44 -1.19 9.29
CA SER A 35 7.48 -0.32 9.85
C SER A 35 7.76 0.93 9.00
N ALA A 36 7.66 0.83 7.68
CA ALA A 36 7.76 1.97 6.76
C ALA A 36 6.54 2.89 6.91
N TRP A 37 5.36 2.29 7.02
CA TRP A 37 4.11 3.00 7.28
C TRP A 37 4.15 3.86 8.55
N PHE A 38 4.53 3.28 9.69
CA PHE A 38 4.65 4.03 10.95
C PHE A 38 5.72 5.13 10.93
N ARG A 39 6.71 5.03 10.05
CA ARG A 39 7.70 6.10 9.86
C ARG A 39 7.08 7.24 9.05
N ALA A 40 6.35 6.96 7.98
CA ALA A 40 5.60 7.97 7.24
C ALA A 40 4.59 8.70 8.13
N ILE A 41 3.76 7.98 8.91
CA ILE A 41 2.82 8.61 9.86
C ILE A 41 3.55 9.55 10.83
N ARG A 42 4.72 9.15 11.34
CA ARG A 42 5.51 10.00 12.25
C ARG A 42 6.03 11.26 11.56
N LEU A 43 6.41 11.17 10.29
CA LEU A 43 6.82 12.33 9.51
C LEU A 43 5.62 13.25 9.25
N MET A 44 4.48 12.70 8.83
CA MET A 44 3.25 13.46 8.59
C MET A 44 2.78 14.19 9.84
N LYS A 45 2.78 13.53 11.01
CA LYS A 45 2.44 14.16 12.30
C LYS A 45 3.39 15.29 12.69
N LYS A 46 4.65 15.24 12.24
CA LYS A 46 5.68 16.21 12.63
C LYS A 46 5.75 17.40 11.67
N TYR A 47 5.55 17.17 10.37
CA TYR A 47 5.84 18.14 9.32
C TYR A 47 4.63 18.51 8.45
N GLY A 48 3.51 17.79 8.59
CA GLY A 48 2.43 17.83 7.61
C GLY A 48 2.66 16.82 6.48
N SER A 49 1.59 16.50 5.76
CA SER A 49 1.60 15.55 4.65
C SER A 49 2.41 16.03 3.45
N GLU A 50 2.19 17.27 3.01
CA GLU A 50 2.91 17.90 1.88
C GLU A 50 4.44 17.81 2.06
N LYS A 51 4.97 18.32 3.18
CA LYS A 51 6.41 18.23 3.48
C LYS A 51 6.92 16.79 3.62
N THR A 52 6.05 15.86 4.01
CA THR A 52 6.42 14.45 4.09
C THR A 52 6.54 13.86 2.70
N LEU A 53 5.60 14.16 1.80
CA LEU A 53 5.63 13.72 0.40
C LEU A 53 6.86 14.25 -0.33
N ASP A 54 7.20 15.54 -0.15
CA ASP A 54 8.42 16.13 -0.72
C ASP A 54 9.68 15.39 -0.26
N GLU A 55 9.78 15.09 1.04
CA GLU A 55 10.93 14.39 1.60
C GLU A 55 11.00 12.92 1.15
N LEU A 56 9.84 12.28 0.92
CA LEU A 56 9.79 10.93 0.36
C LEU A 56 10.23 10.91 -1.10
N ASP A 57 9.77 11.87 -1.92
CA ASP A 57 10.15 11.94 -3.34
C ASP A 57 11.65 12.22 -3.49
N ARG A 58 12.18 13.19 -2.73
CA ARG A 58 13.62 13.48 -2.68
C ARG A 58 14.45 12.25 -2.33
N ARG A 59 13.98 11.44 -1.37
CA ARG A 59 14.65 10.18 -0.99
C ARG A 59 14.51 9.09 -2.04
N ALA A 60 13.38 9.02 -2.73
CA ALA A 60 13.16 8.08 -3.81
C ALA A 60 14.11 8.36 -4.98
N LEU A 61 14.23 9.63 -5.39
CA LEU A 61 15.19 10.08 -6.40
C LEU A 61 16.63 9.74 -6.01
N ALA A 62 17.06 10.11 -4.81
CA ALA A 62 18.41 9.81 -4.34
C ALA A 62 18.68 8.29 -4.22
N ALA A 63 17.67 7.48 -3.93
CA ALA A 63 17.79 6.02 -3.92
C ALA A 63 17.95 5.46 -5.33
N PHE A 64 17.17 5.97 -6.29
CA PHE A 64 17.26 5.59 -7.70
C PHE A 64 18.63 5.95 -8.29
N GLU A 65 19.12 7.16 -8.05
CA GLU A 65 20.44 7.63 -8.50
C GLU A 65 21.60 6.75 -7.98
N ARG A 66 21.41 6.10 -6.82
CA ARG A 66 22.39 5.17 -6.22
C ARG A 66 22.19 3.72 -6.68
N GLY A 67 21.32 3.47 -7.66
CA GLY A 67 20.99 2.12 -8.15
C GLY A 67 20.13 1.30 -7.20
N ASN A 68 19.55 1.91 -6.16
CA ASN A 68 18.64 1.23 -5.23
C ASN A 68 17.18 1.40 -5.66
N GLU A 69 16.84 0.82 -6.80
CA GLU A 69 15.51 0.92 -7.41
C GLU A 69 14.41 0.38 -6.50
N ARG A 70 14.66 -0.74 -5.82
CA ARG A 70 13.69 -1.34 -4.89
C ARG A 70 13.29 -0.37 -3.78
N MET A 71 14.24 0.42 -3.26
CA MET A 71 13.95 1.45 -2.27
C MET A 71 13.16 2.60 -2.89
N SER A 72 13.54 3.04 -4.09
CA SER A 72 12.83 4.10 -4.82
C SER A 72 11.37 3.75 -5.03
N TYR A 73 11.07 2.58 -5.61
CA TYR A 73 9.70 2.13 -5.85
C TYR A 73 8.89 2.04 -4.55
N ARG A 74 9.48 1.45 -3.50
CA ARG A 74 8.81 1.36 -2.19
C ARG A 74 8.47 2.73 -1.59
N LEU A 75 9.30 3.74 -1.80
CA LEU A 75 9.00 5.11 -1.33
C LEU A 75 7.90 5.75 -2.18
N ARG A 76 7.86 5.48 -3.49
CA ARG A 76 6.78 5.93 -4.38
C ARG A 76 5.45 5.26 -4.05
N ASP A 77 5.44 3.95 -3.78
CA ASP A 77 4.24 3.23 -3.33
C ASP A 77 3.69 3.83 -2.03
N LEU A 78 4.58 4.24 -1.12
CA LEU A 78 4.23 4.90 0.11
C LEU A 78 3.63 6.29 -0.12
N MET A 79 4.08 7.04 -1.13
CA MET A 79 3.47 8.31 -1.51
C MET A 79 2.07 8.11 -2.09
N VAL A 80 1.90 7.12 -2.98
CA VAL A 80 0.57 6.78 -3.54
C VAL A 80 -0.40 6.41 -2.43
N ALA A 81 0.04 5.63 -1.44
CA ALA A 81 -0.76 5.28 -0.28
C ALA A 81 -1.17 6.50 0.56
N ILE A 82 -0.27 7.47 0.73
CA ILE A 82 -0.56 8.72 1.46
C ILE A 82 -1.56 9.56 0.67
N HIS A 83 -1.36 9.76 -0.63
CA HIS A 83 -2.30 10.48 -1.48
C HIS A 83 -3.69 9.85 -1.47
N ALA A 84 -3.76 8.52 -1.63
CA ALA A 84 -5.01 7.79 -1.56
C ALA A 84 -5.73 7.99 -0.21
N MET A 85 -5.00 8.07 0.91
CA MET A 85 -5.62 8.39 2.21
C MET A 85 -6.10 9.84 2.35
N GLU A 86 -5.39 10.79 1.76
CA GLU A 86 -5.81 12.20 1.79
C GLU A 86 -7.02 12.44 0.89
N GLU A 87 -7.08 11.73 -0.24
CA GLU A 87 -8.21 11.75 -1.17
C GLU A 87 -9.40 10.95 -0.63
N ASP A 88 -9.16 9.80 0.03
CA ASP A 88 -10.14 9.04 0.82
C ASP A 88 -10.35 9.67 2.22
N GLU A 89 -10.46 11.01 2.33
CA GLU A 89 -11.06 11.63 3.51
C GLU A 89 -12.49 11.10 3.66
N VAL A 90 -12.58 10.00 4.39
CA VAL A 90 -13.78 9.35 4.86
C VAL A 90 -14.59 10.41 5.59
N MET A 91 -15.73 10.77 4.99
CA MET A 91 -16.72 11.62 5.61
C MET A 91 -17.06 11.12 7.02
N PRO A 92 -17.42 12.00 7.97
CA PRO A 92 -17.69 11.64 9.36
C PRO A 92 -18.75 10.53 9.60
N ASN A 93 -19.37 10.00 8.54
CA ASN A 93 -20.39 8.95 8.57
C ASN A 93 -19.87 7.50 8.52
N ASP A 94 -18.57 7.24 8.32
CA ASP A 94 -18.07 5.85 8.35
C ASP A 94 -17.80 5.31 9.78
N ARG A 95 -18.38 5.94 10.80
CA ARG A 95 -18.57 5.27 12.09
C ARG A 95 -19.65 4.21 11.92
N VAL A 96 -19.24 3.02 11.49
CA VAL A 96 -20.08 1.82 11.53
C VAL A 96 -20.43 1.54 13.01
N HIS A 97 -21.72 1.63 13.31
CA HIS A 97 -22.37 1.18 14.55
C HIS A 97 -22.39 -0.34 14.65
#